data_AF-A0A6J7SP01-F1
#
_entry.id   AF-A0A6J7SP01-F1
#
_cell.length_a   1.000
_cell.length_b   1.000
_cell.length_c   1.000
_cell.angle_alpha   90.00
_cell.angle_beta   90.00
_cell.angle_gamma   90.00
#
_symmetry.space_group_name_H-M   'P 1'
#
loop_
_entity.id
_entity.type
_entity.pdbx_description
1 polymer ?
#
loop_
_entity_poly.entity_id
_entity_poly.type
_entity_poly.pdbx_seq_one_letter_code
_entity_poly.pdbx_strand_id
1 'polypeptide(L)'
;MTSDLVEKSDTSIDELIAEITAARTELLASVETLKSQFTSASLRQRGISAVTGVFVDEFGGIKPKRIGIVAGVVVGVVALKLLGRRLR
;
A
#
# COMPACT_ATOMS: atom_id res chain seq x y z
N MET A 1 18.32 -54.47 9.95
CA MET A 1 19.03 -53.24 10.35
C MET A 1 18.90 -52.12 9.34
N THR A 2 18.81 -52.37 8.03
CA THR A 2 18.62 -51.32 7.02
C THR A 2 17.18 -50.81 6.94
N SER A 3 16.17 -51.64 7.20
CA SER A 3 14.75 -51.24 7.16
C SER A 3 14.36 -50.21 8.23
N ASP A 4 14.83 -50.36 9.47
CA ASP A 4 14.60 -49.38 10.55
C ASP A 4 15.17 -47.98 10.25
N LEU A 5 16.27 -47.92 9.51
CA LEU A 5 16.92 -46.65 9.15
C LEU A 5 16.13 -45.91 8.08
N VAL A 6 15.56 -46.64 7.11
CA VAL A 6 14.72 -46.08 6.04
C VAL A 6 13.39 -45.57 6.60
N GLU A 7 12.74 -46.35 7.47
CA GLU A 7 11.47 -45.96 8.11
C GLU A 7 11.63 -44.71 9.00
N LYS A 8 12.76 -44.60 9.70
CA LYS A 8 13.07 -43.43 10.54
C LYS A 8 13.37 -42.18 9.71
N SER A 9 14.02 -42.33 8.55
CA SER A 9 14.22 -41.20 7.63
C SER A 9 12.93 -40.73 6.96
N ASP A 10 12.05 -41.65 6.56
CA ASP A 10 10.75 -41.27 5.97
C ASP A 10 9.87 -40.54 6.99
N THR A 11 9.83 -41.05 8.23
CA THR A 11 9.11 -40.37 9.34
C THR A 11 9.68 -38.96 9.60
N SER A 12 11.00 -38.80 9.57
CA SER A 12 11.65 -37.50 9.74
C SER A 12 11.38 -36.53 8.59
N ILE A 13 11.26 -37.02 7.36
CA ILE A 13 10.94 -36.19 6.20
C ILE A 13 9.48 -35.71 6.26
N ASP A 14 8.56 -36.60 6.65
CA ASP A 14 7.15 -36.26 6.82
C ASP A 14 6.95 -35.20 7.93
N GLU A 15 7.71 -35.31 9.02
CA GLU A 15 7.70 -34.34 10.12
C GLU A 15 8.19 -32.96 9.66
N LEU A 16 9.26 -32.90 8.85
CA LEU A 16 9.76 -31.67 8.23
C LEU A 16 8.74 -31.05 7.26
N ILE A 17 8.06 -31.87 6.45
CA ILE A 17 7.02 -31.39 5.53
C ILE A 17 5.84 -30.80 6.30
N ALA A 18 5.44 -31.43 7.40
CA ALA A 18 4.38 -30.94 8.27
C ALA A 18 4.75 -29.57 8.88
N GLU A 19 5.98 -29.43 9.39
CA GLU A 19 6.48 -28.19 9.99
C GLU A 19 6.58 -27.05 8.95
N ILE A 20 7.11 -27.34 7.76
CA ILE A 20 7.19 -26.36 6.66
C ILE A 20 5.78 -25.90 6.23
N THR A 21 4.82 -26.83 6.19
CA THR A 21 3.44 -26.51 5.81
C THR A 21 2.78 -25.63 6.87
N ALA A 22 2.96 -25.95 8.15
CA ALA A 22 2.49 -25.13 9.26
C ALA A 22 3.09 -23.72 9.22
N ALA A 23 4.42 -23.61 9.05
CA ALA A 23 5.11 -22.33 8.94
C ALA A 23 4.62 -21.50 7.74
N ARG A 24 4.34 -22.13 6.59
CA ARG A 24 3.75 -21.44 5.42
C ARG A 24 2.35 -20.92 5.71
N THR A 25 1.51 -21.70 6.38
CA THR A 25 0.15 -21.27 6.72
C THR A 25 0.16 -20.08 7.67
N GLU A 26 1.05 -20.08 8.67
CA GLU A 26 1.23 -18.96 9.60
C GLU A 26 1.77 -17.71 8.90
N LEU A 27 2.71 -17.89 7.97
CA LEU A 27 3.26 -16.78 7.18
C LEU A 27 2.20 -16.16 6.26
N LEU A 28 1.38 -16.97 5.59
CA LEU A 28 0.28 -16.47 4.76
C LEU A 28 -0.74 -15.70 5.59
N ALA A 29 -1.14 -16.23 6.76
CA ALA A 29 -2.02 -15.53 7.69
C ALA A 29 -1.44 -14.19 8.17
N SER A 30 -0.14 -14.15 8.43
CA SER A 30 0.58 -12.94 8.82
C SER A 30 0.62 -11.91 7.69
N VAL A 31 0.90 -12.35 6.46
CA VAL A 31 0.91 -11.48 5.27
C VAL A 31 -0.48 -10.92 4.98
N GLU A 32 -1.53 -11.73 5.10
CA GLU A 32 -2.91 -11.27 4.90
C GLU A 32 -3.34 -10.27 5.98
N THR A 33 -2.93 -10.49 7.22
CA THR A 33 -3.14 -9.54 8.32
C THR A 33 -2.38 -8.23 8.08
N LEU A 34 -1.13 -8.29 7.62
CA LEU A 34 -0.38 -7.09 7.27
C LEU A 34 -1.05 -6.36 6.11
N LYS A 35 -1.44 -7.08 5.06
CA LYS A 35 -2.12 -6.53 3.89
C LYS A 35 -3.45 -5.87 4.27
N SER A 36 -4.20 -6.43 5.22
CA SER A 36 -5.46 -5.86 5.71
C SER A 36 -5.22 -4.57 6.53
N GLN A 37 -4.13 -4.49 7.29
CA GLN A 37 -3.74 -3.25 7.99
C GLN A 37 -3.27 -2.15 7.01
N PHE A 38 -2.63 -2.54 5.92
CA PHE A 38 -2.18 -1.63 4.86
C PHE A 38 -3.17 -1.45 3.71
N THR A 39 -4.42 -1.91 3.87
CA THR A 39 -5.43 -1.76 2.82
C THR A 39 -5.60 -0.29 2.47
N SER A 40 -5.51 0.01 1.18
CA SER A 40 -5.44 1.32 0.54
C SER A 40 -6.41 2.40 1.03
N ALA A 41 -7.48 2.06 1.73
CA ALA A 41 -8.41 3.02 2.31
C ALA A 41 -7.77 3.81 3.46
N SER A 42 -7.04 3.16 4.39
CA SER A 42 -6.40 3.84 5.52
C SER A 42 -5.20 4.67 5.09
N LEU A 43 -4.43 4.18 4.11
CA LEU A 43 -3.34 4.91 3.46
C LEU A 43 -3.85 6.08 2.61
N ARG A 44 -4.96 5.92 1.86
CA ARG A 44 -5.62 7.04 1.18
C ARG A 44 -6.16 8.05 2.17
N GLN A 45 -6.78 7.63 3.27
CA GLN A 45 -7.27 8.54 4.30
C GLN A 45 -6.10 9.34 4.90
N ARG A 46 -4.97 8.69 5.23
CA ARG A 46 -3.76 9.37 5.71
C ARG A 46 -3.12 10.27 4.66
N GLY A 47 -3.06 9.85 3.41
CA GLY A 47 -2.56 10.64 2.30
C GLY A 47 -3.43 11.87 2.03
N ILE A 48 -4.75 11.71 2.01
CA ILE A 48 -5.72 12.80 1.86
C ILE A 48 -5.60 13.75 3.05
N SER A 49 -5.56 13.25 4.29
CA SER A 49 -5.37 14.09 5.48
C SER A 49 -4.03 14.84 5.50
N ALA A 50 -2.95 14.23 5.01
CA ALA A 50 -1.65 14.90 4.89
C ALA A 50 -1.67 16.01 3.82
N VAL A 51 -2.38 15.79 2.71
CA VAL A 51 -2.53 16.80 1.66
C VAL A 51 -3.50 17.89 2.08
N THR A 52 -4.64 17.58 2.70
CA THR A 52 -5.59 18.58 3.20
C THR A 52 -5.00 19.41 4.33
N GLY A 53 -4.11 18.87 5.17
CA GLY A 53 -3.37 19.66 6.18
C GLY A 53 -2.45 20.75 5.58
N VAL A 54 -2.06 20.63 4.30
CA VAL A 54 -1.34 21.69 3.58
C VAL A 54 -2.27 22.83 3.12
N PHE A 55 -3.56 22.54 2.92
CA PHE A 55 -4.55 23.46 2.34
C PHE A 55 -5.59 23.98 3.34
N VAL A 56 -5.79 23.29 4.47
CA VAL A 56 -6.80 23.56 5.49
C VAL A 56 -6.06 23.82 6.81
N ASP A 57 -6.34 24.96 7.44
CA ASP A 57 -5.81 25.28 8.76
C ASP A 57 -6.50 24.46 9.85
N GLU A 58 -5.87 24.36 11.02
CA GLU A 58 -6.32 23.65 12.23
C GLU A 58 -7.77 23.98 12.68
N PHE A 59 -8.39 25.02 12.13
CA PHE A 59 -9.78 25.46 12.38
C PHE A 59 -10.76 25.19 11.22
N GLY A 60 -10.38 24.41 10.20
CA GLY A 60 -11.22 24.18 9.01
C GLY A 60 -11.25 25.36 8.04
N GLY A 61 -10.40 26.37 8.27
CA GLY A 61 -10.25 27.55 7.42
C GLY A 61 -9.45 27.25 6.15
N ILE A 62 -10.03 27.55 4.99
CA ILE A 62 -9.38 27.47 3.68
C ILE A 62 -8.25 28.52 3.62
N LYS A 63 -6.98 28.14 3.46
CA LYS A 63 -5.86 29.09 3.30
C LYS A 63 -5.90 29.72 1.90
N PRO A 64 -6.48 30.94 1.72
CA PRO A 64 -6.84 31.44 0.39
C PRO A 64 -5.61 31.74 -0.47
N LYS A 65 -4.53 32.18 0.19
CA LYS A 65 -3.27 32.56 -0.46
C LYS A 65 -2.57 31.38 -1.14
N ARG A 66 -2.63 30.17 -0.56
CA ARG A 66 -2.00 28.96 -1.12
C ARG A 66 -2.86 28.32 -2.20
N ILE A 67 -4.17 28.33 -2.01
CA ILE A 67 -5.14 27.80 -2.99
C ILE A 67 -5.18 28.67 -4.23
N GLY A 68 -5.12 30.00 -4.10
CA GLY A 68 -5.06 30.91 -5.24
C GLY A 68 -3.84 30.66 -6.13
N ILE A 69 -2.66 30.41 -5.55
CA ILE A 69 -1.44 30.11 -6.30
C ILE A 69 -1.57 28.78 -7.04
N VAL A 70 -2.00 27.71 -6.35
CA VAL A 70 -2.12 26.38 -6.97
C VAL A 70 -3.22 26.36 -8.04
N ALA A 71 -4.38 26.96 -7.78
CA ALA A 71 -5.45 27.09 -8.75
C ALA A 71 -4.99 27.89 -9.98
N GLY A 72 -4.28 29.01 -9.79
CA GLY A 72 -3.72 29.80 -10.86
C GLY A 72 -2.75 29.02 -11.75
N VAL A 73 -1.84 28.25 -11.13
CA VAL A 73 -0.90 27.38 -11.87
C VAL A 73 -1.64 26.31 -12.68
N VAL A 74 -2.62 25.64 -12.08
CA VAL A 74 -3.41 24.60 -12.76
C VAL A 74 -4.16 25.18 -13.95
N VAL A 75 -4.85 26.32 -13.76
CA VAL A 75 -5.58 26.99 -14.84
C VAL A 75 -4.62 27.42 -15.95
N GLY A 76 -3.46 27.98 -15.61
CA GLY A 76 -2.44 28.39 -16.58
C GLY A 76 -1.92 27.21 -17.41
N VAL A 77 -1.58 26.09 -16.77
CA VAL A 77 -1.12 24.87 -17.45
C VAL A 77 -2.20 24.27 -18.34
N VAL A 78 -3.45 24.24 -17.87
CA VAL A 78 -4.59 23.71 -18.65
C VAL A 78 -4.87 24.60 -19.86
N ALA A 79 -4.86 25.92 -19.70
CA ALA A 79 -5.01 26.87 -20.79
C ALA A 79 -3.89 26.72 -21.84
N LEU A 80 -2.63 26.61 -21.40
CA LEU A 80 -1.48 26.34 -22.28
C LEU A 80 -1.62 25.02 -23.04
N LYS A 81 -2.05 23.96 -22.36
CA LYS A 81 -2.24 22.63 -22.96
C LYS A 81 -3.38 22.62 -23.97
N LEU A 82 -4.49 23.30 -23.68
CA LEU A 82 -5.62 23.45 -24.60
C LEU A 82 -5.24 24.29 -25.82
N LEU A 83 -4.49 25.37 -25.61
CA LEU A 83 -4.00 26.22 -26.70
C LEU A 83 -2.99 25.47 -27.58
N GLY A 84 -2.07 24.72 -26.97
CA GLY A 84 -1.12 23.87 -27.69
C GLY A 84 -1.78 22.71 -28.45
N ARG A 85 -2.94 22.22 -27.99
CA ARG A 85 -3.77 21.25 -28.75
C ARG A 85 -4.52 21.87 -29.92
N ARG A 86 -4.79 23.18 -29.91
CA ARG A 86 -5.42 23.90 -31.02
C ARG A 86 -4.40 24.37 -32.07
N LEU A 87 -3.15 24.53 -31.67
CA LEU A 87 -2.05 24.98 -32.53
C LEU A 87 -1.32 23.82 -33.25
N ARG A 88 -1.63 22.56 -32.89
CA ARG A 88 -1.25 21.35 -33.62
C ARG A 88 -2.45 20.84 -34.41
#